data_AF-A0A7S0LUW7-F1
#
_entry.id   AF-A0A7S0LUW7-F1
#
_cell.length_a   1.000
_cell.length_b   1.000
_cell.length_c   1.000
_cell.angle_alpha   90.00
_cell.angle_beta   90.00
_cell.angle_gamma   90.00
#
_symmetry.space_group_name_H-M   'P 1'
#
loop_
_entity.id
_entity.type
_entity.pdbx_description
1 polymer ?
#
loop_
_entity_poly.entity_id
_entity_poly.type
_entity_poly.pdbx_seq_one_letter_code
_entity_poly.pdbx_strand_id
1 'polypeptide(L)'
;PVKATAGESSDDEHDASQTETDASVVDSTLKRIKQLEEEVKTSKQNANNIPVLIELCETHLYKKHVNVRIVTSSMLALCRIFSRLMTETNFLEPKKDVKKGTESKKVEKTSKDIYVDWMSSNYKRFTKLLVRALEKADYNMQVSAMRAVMGLVAREVEVRTKEPMSTFTSGLFKSLLFTILLSPNSSPELFQAMVEQYIEVYADVKYFTYRVLSLLIAAELLPDPEGGEDAAGAAANAAGGKKRRG
;
A
#
# COMPACT_ATOMS: atom_id res chain seq x y z
N PRO A 1 -35.87 -35.97 -59.98
CA PRO A 1 -35.51 -36.48 -58.65
C PRO A 1 -34.09 -36.05 -58.23
N VAL A 2 -34.04 -35.20 -57.22
CA VAL A 2 -33.11 -35.09 -56.08
C VAL A 2 -32.74 -33.62 -55.84
N LYS A 3 -32.97 -33.26 -54.58
CA LYS A 3 -33.06 -31.97 -53.92
C LYS A 3 -31.87 -31.90 -52.95
N ALA A 4 -31.14 -30.79 -52.88
CA ALA A 4 -30.24 -30.42 -51.76
C ALA A 4 -29.50 -29.12 -52.11
N THR A 5 -29.25 -28.12 -51.27
CA THR A 5 -29.81 -27.62 -50.00
C THR A 5 -29.05 -26.31 -49.76
N ALA A 6 -29.77 -25.27 -49.34
CA ALA A 6 -29.20 -24.04 -48.78
C ALA A 6 -28.50 -24.33 -47.43
N GLY A 7 -27.55 -23.48 -47.06
CA GLY A 7 -26.85 -23.50 -45.78
C GLY A 7 -26.14 -22.17 -45.52
N GLU A 8 -26.91 -21.12 -45.27
CA GLU A 8 -26.48 -19.87 -44.63
C GLU A 8 -27.19 -19.78 -43.27
N SER A 9 -26.43 -19.84 -42.18
CA SER A 9 -26.73 -19.41 -40.79
C SER A 9 -25.53 -19.86 -39.93
N SER A 10 -25.11 -19.27 -38.81
CA SER A 10 -25.51 -18.12 -38.01
C SER A 10 -24.65 -18.21 -36.74
N ASP A 11 -23.62 -17.37 -36.54
CA ASP A 11 -22.75 -17.51 -35.35
C ASP A 11 -22.26 -16.17 -34.72
N ASP A 12 -22.92 -15.03 -34.98
CA ASP A 12 -22.47 -13.71 -34.48
C ASP A 12 -23.33 -13.07 -33.36
N GLU A 13 -24.43 -13.68 -32.91
CA GLU A 13 -25.37 -13.02 -31.97
C GLU A 13 -25.10 -13.25 -30.46
N HIS A 14 -24.11 -14.05 -30.07
CA HIS A 14 -23.90 -14.40 -28.66
C HIS A 14 -22.93 -13.50 -27.87
N ASP A 15 -22.16 -12.61 -28.51
CA ASP A 15 -21.13 -11.78 -27.85
C ASP A 15 -21.64 -10.40 -27.38
N ALA A 16 -22.66 -9.84 -28.05
CA ALA A 16 -23.18 -8.50 -27.75
C ALA A 16 -23.99 -8.43 -26.43
N SER A 17 -24.66 -9.53 -26.03
CA SER A 17 -25.53 -9.55 -24.84
C SER A 17 -24.75 -9.64 -23.52
N GLN A 18 -23.58 -10.30 -23.53
CA GLN A 18 -22.72 -10.43 -22.35
C GLN A 18 -21.92 -9.15 -22.05
N THR A 19 -21.56 -8.39 -23.08
CA THR A 19 -20.79 -7.14 -22.93
C THR A 19 -21.63 -5.98 -22.39
N GLU A 20 -22.92 -5.90 -22.72
CA GLU A 20 -23.83 -4.88 -22.17
C GLU A 20 -24.17 -5.11 -20.68
N THR A 21 -24.32 -6.36 -20.27
CA THR A 21 -24.60 -6.70 -18.86
C THR A 21 -23.39 -6.42 -17.96
N ASP A 22 -22.17 -6.72 -18.41
CA ASP A 22 -20.95 -6.40 -17.66
C ASP A 22 -20.72 -4.89 -17.55
N ALA A 23 -20.98 -4.11 -18.61
CA ALA A 23 -20.84 -2.65 -18.57
C ALA A 23 -21.83 -2.00 -17.57
N SER A 24 -23.07 -2.50 -17.51
CA SER A 24 -24.09 -2.05 -16.55
C SER A 24 -23.72 -2.37 -15.10
N VAL A 25 -23.16 -3.57 -14.85
CA VAL A 25 -22.65 -3.96 -13.52
C VAL A 25 -21.48 -3.07 -13.10
N VAL A 26 -20.59 -2.70 -14.03
CA VAL A 26 -19.49 -1.78 -13.74
C VAL A 26 -20.02 -0.40 -13.36
N ASP A 27 -20.96 0.17 -14.13
CA ASP A 27 -21.49 1.50 -13.85
C ASP A 27 -22.25 1.58 -12.51
N SER A 28 -23.06 0.56 -12.21
CA SER A 28 -23.74 0.46 -10.91
C SER A 28 -22.74 0.34 -9.74
N THR A 29 -21.65 -0.40 -9.92
CA THR A 29 -20.57 -0.51 -8.92
C THR A 29 -19.85 0.83 -8.74
N LEU A 30 -19.55 1.55 -9.82
CA LEU A 30 -18.92 2.88 -9.76
C LEU A 30 -19.82 3.91 -9.05
N LYS A 31 -21.13 3.86 -9.29
CA LYS A 31 -22.12 4.67 -8.56
C LYS A 31 -22.11 4.31 -7.07
N ARG A 32 -22.06 3.02 -6.73
CA ARG A 32 -21.99 2.57 -5.34
C ARG A 32 -20.73 3.06 -4.62
N ILE A 33 -19.56 3.02 -5.28
CA ILE A 33 -18.31 3.56 -4.72
C ILE A 33 -18.45 5.04 -4.38
N LYS A 34 -18.98 5.84 -5.32
CA LYS A 34 -19.20 7.28 -5.10
C LYS A 34 -20.17 7.53 -3.95
N GLN A 35 -21.26 6.76 -3.88
CA GLN A 35 -22.21 6.87 -2.78
C GLN A 35 -21.57 6.56 -1.43
N LEU A 36 -20.81 5.47 -1.33
CA LEU A 36 -20.08 5.09 -0.12
C LEU A 36 -19.08 6.20 0.29
N GLU A 37 -18.38 6.78 -0.68
CA GLU A 37 -17.46 7.91 -0.45
C GLU A 37 -18.19 9.11 0.18
N GLU A 38 -19.33 9.52 -0.38
CA GLU A 38 -20.12 10.64 0.13
C GLU A 38 -20.76 10.35 1.49
N GLU A 39 -21.24 9.12 1.71
CA GLU A 39 -21.77 8.70 3.01
C GLU A 39 -20.72 8.82 4.12
N VAL A 40 -19.49 8.36 3.86
CA VAL A 40 -18.36 8.46 4.81
C VAL A 40 -17.97 9.93 5.06
N LYS A 41 -17.98 10.77 4.02
CA LYS A 41 -17.68 12.20 4.14
C LYS A 41 -18.74 12.95 4.95
N THR A 42 -20.00 12.54 4.86
CA THR A 42 -21.13 13.25 5.48
C THR A 42 -21.19 13.00 6.98
N SER A 43 -20.92 11.77 7.44
CA SER A 43 -21.03 11.43 8.85
C SER A 43 -19.98 10.43 9.33
N LYS A 44 -19.39 10.70 10.50
CA LYS A 44 -18.49 9.77 11.19
C LYS A 44 -19.18 8.46 11.59
N GLN A 45 -20.52 8.44 11.66
CA GLN A 45 -21.31 7.22 11.92
C GLN A 45 -21.23 6.23 10.75
N ASN A 46 -20.97 6.71 9.53
CA ASN A 46 -20.82 5.89 8.34
C ASN A 46 -19.37 5.38 8.16
N ALA A 47 -18.50 5.52 9.16
CA ALA A 47 -17.12 5.01 9.08
C ALA A 47 -17.08 3.51 8.73
N ASN A 48 -18.10 2.74 9.11
CA ASN A 48 -18.23 1.32 8.77
C ASN A 48 -18.26 1.03 7.25
N ASN A 49 -18.50 2.03 6.41
CA ASN A 49 -18.40 1.91 4.95
C ASN A 49 -16.95 1.85 4.43
N ILE A 50 -15.95 2.24 5.24
CA ILE A 50 -14.53 2.20 4.85
C ILE A 50 -14.05 0.75 4.61
N PRO A 51 -14.26 -0.21 5.54
CA PRO A 51 -13.97 -1.62 5.27
C PRO A 51 -14.66 -2.16 4.01
N VAL A 52 -15.91 -1.75 3.75
CA VAL A 52 -16.67 -2.18 2.58
C VAL A 52 -16.01 -1.70 1.28
N LEU A 53 -15.55 -0.45 1.25
CA LEU A 53 -14.79 0.09 0.12
C LEU A 53 -13.44 -0.62 -0.06
N ILE A 54 -12.74 -0.95 1.03
CA ILE A 54 -11.49 -1.71 0.97
C ILE A 54 -11.75 -3.11 0.41
N GLU A 55 -12.76 -3.81 0.91
CA GLU A 55 -13.13 -5.15 0.44
C GLU A 55 -13.53 -5.14 -1.04
N LEU A 56 -14.36 -4.19 -1.46
CA LEU A 56 -14.73 -4.01 -2.87
C LEU A 56 -13.48 -3.83 -3.75
N CYS A 57 -12.52 -3.04 -3.27
CA CYS A 57 -11.25 -2.86 -3.97
C CYS A 57 -10.43 -4.16 -4.03
N GLU A 58 -10.32 -4.91 -2.92
CA GLU A 58 -9.59 -6.18 -2.85
C GLU A 58 -10.21 -7.24 -3.76
N THR A 59 -11.53 -7.40 -3.69
CA THR A 59 -12.27 -8.37 -4.50
C THR A 59 -12.02 -8.14 -5.99
N HIS A 60 -12.00 -6.89 -6.45
CA HIS A 60 -11.74 -6.59 -7.86
C HIS A 60 -10.25 -6.64 -8.24
N LEU A 61 -9.33 -6.44 -7.28
CA LEU A 61 -7.89 -6.54 -7.50
C LEU A 61 -7.38 -7.99 -7.61
N TYR A 62 -8.02 -8.94 -6.90
CA TYR A 62 -7.64 -10.35 -6.91
C TYR A 62 -8.41 -11.20 -7.94
N LYS A 63 -9.38 -10.62 -8.66
CA LYS A 63 -10.04 -11.29 -9.79
C LYS A 63 -9.05 -11.61 -10.91
N LYS A 64 -9.27 -12.74 -11.60
CA LYS A 64 -8.50 -13.17 -12.78
C LYS A 64 -8.50 -12.10 -13.87
N HIS A 65 -9.65 -11.46 -14.08
CA HIS A 65 -9.80 -10.28 -14.94
C HIS A 65 -10.01 -9.06 -14.04
N VAL A 66 -8.96 -8.27 -13.88
CA VAL A 66 -8.99 -7.06 -13.05
C VAL A 66 -9.79 -5.99 -13.77
N ASN A 67 -10.85 -5.51 -13.13
CA ASN A 67 -11.57 -4.34 -13.63
C ASN A 67 -10.87 -3.07 -13.15
N VAL A 68 -9.95 -2.55 -13.99
CA VAL A 68 -9.11 -1.38 -13.68
C VAL A 68 -9.95 -0.17 -13.25
N ARG A 69 -11.10 0.08 -13.89
CA ARG A 69 -11.97 1.22 -13.56
C ARG A 69 -12.50 1.15 -12.14
N ILE A 70 -12.98 -0.01 -11.71
CA ILE A 70 -13.53 -0.21 -10.36
C ILE A 70 -12.42 -0.09 -9.30
N VAL A 71 -11.28 -0.74 -9.54
CA VAL A 71 -10.13 -0.72 -8.61
C VAL A 71 -9.59 0.70 -8.46
N THR A 72 -9.28 1.38 -9.57
CA THR A 72 -8.77 2.76 -9.54
C THR A 72 -9.77 3.72 -8.89
N SER A 73 -11.07 3.59 -9.18
CA SER A 73 -12.08 4.44 -8.56
C SER A 73 -12.19 4.22 -7.05
N SER A 74 -12.14 2.96 -6.60
CA SER A 74 -12.16 2.61 -5.17
C SER A 74 -10.92 3.12 -4.45
N MET A 75 -9.74 2.95 -5.05
CA MET A 75 -8.47 3.45 -4.51
C MET A 75 -8.49 4.97 -4.35
N LEU A 76 -8.94 5.70 -5.38
CA LEU A 76 -8.98 7.16 -5.33
C LEU A 76 -10.01 7.66 -4.30
N ALA A 77 -11.17 7.02 -4.20
CA ALA A 77 -12.17 7.33 -3.17
C ALA A 77 -11.58 7.14 -1.76
N LEU A 78 -10.94 5.98 -1.50
CA LEU A 78 -10.27 5.68 -0.24
C LEU A 78 -9.14 6.67 0.06
N CYS A 79 -8.33 7.05 -0.92
CA CYS A 79 -7.30 8.07 -0.76
C CYS A 79 -7.87 9.41 -0.28
N ARG A 80 -8.98 9.88 -0.86
CA ARG A 80 -9.63 11.13 -0.42
C ARG A 80 -10.19 11.01 0.99
N ILE A 81 -10.85 9.89 1.31
CA ILE A 81 -11.38 9.60 2.64
C ILE A 81 -10.25 9.61 3.68
N PHE A 82 -9.19 8.83 3.48
CA PHE A 82 -8.08 8.75 4.42
C PHE A 82 -7.33 10.07 4.54
N SER A 83 -7.08 10.78 3.44
CA SER A 83 -6.43 12.09 3.48
C SER A 83 -7.18 13.08 4.37
N ARG A 84 -8.52 13.09 4.25
CA ARG A 84 -9.37 13.91 5.14
C ARG A 84 -9.31 13.42 6.59
N LEU A 85 -9.48 12.13 6.82
CA LEU A 85 -9.49 11.55 8.18
C LEU A 85 -8.16 11.75 8.91
N MET A 86 -7.03 11.74 8.20
CA MET A 86 -5.71 12.01 8.77
C MET A 86 -5.67 13.39 9.42
N THR A 87 -6.20 14.41 8.74
CA THR A 87 -6.26 15.79 9.27
C THR A 87 -7.22 15.94 10.45
N GLU A 88 -8.32 15.18 10.46
CA GLU A 88 -9.35 15.30 11.50
C GLU A 88 -9.04 14.53 12.79
N THR A 89 -8.35 13.39 12.69
CA THR A 89 -8.27 12.42 13.79
C THR A 89 -6.86 12.08 14.24
N ASN A 90 -5.81 12.54 13.53
CA ASN A 90 -4.40 12.32 13.86
C ASN A 90 -4.07 10.85 14.24
N PHE A 91 -4.74 9.88 13.61
CA PHE A 91 -4.57 8.44 13.92
C PHE A 91 -3.19 7.88 13.54
N LEU A 92 -2.36 8.70 12.88
CA LEU A 92 -1.01 8.38 12.46
C LEU A 92 0.04 8.68 13.54
N GLU A 93 -0.27 9.50 14.55
CA GLU A 93 0.70 9.78 15.60
C GLU A 93 1.06 8.48 16.34
N PRO A 94 2.36 8.18 16.53
CA PRO A 94 2.76 7.07 17.36
C PRO A 94 2.15 7.30 18.74
N LYS A 95 1.50 6.25 19.27
CA LYS A 95 0.98 6.30 20.63
C LYS A 95 2.12 6.75 21.53
N LYS A 96 1.85 7.74 22.38
CA LYS A 96 2.71 7.97 23.54
C LYS A 96 2.58 6.71 24.38
N ASP A 97 3.47 5.74 24.13
CA ASP A 97 3.73 4.71 25.09
C ASP A 97 4.10 5.45 26.37
N VAL A 98 3.16 5.47 27.31
CA VAL A 98 3.45 5.77 28.70
C VAL A 98 4.63 4.87 29.02
N LYS A 99 5.78 5.51 29.23
CA LYS A 99 7.10 4.91 29.36
C LYS A 99 7.00 3.54 30.01
N LYS A 100 7.55 2.51 29.35
CA LYS A 100 7.96 1.26 30.00
C LYS A 100 8.89 1.63 31.16
N GLY A 101 8.32 1.80 32.33
CA GLY A 101 8.96 2.40 33.48
C GLY A 101 7.95 2.44 34.61
N THR A 102 7.82 1.28 35.25
CA THR A 102 7.16 1.09 36.55
C THR A 102 5.63 1.01 36.49
N GLU A 103 5.15 -0.19 36.82
CA GLU A 103 3.76 -0.58 37.13
C GLU A 103 2.75 -0.58 35.97
N SER A 104 2.42 -1.81 35.57
CA SER A 104 1.33 -2.22 34.69
C SER A 104 -0.05 -1.74 35.19
N LYS A 105 -0.33 -0.44 35.12
CA LYS A 105 -1.72 0.04 35.14
C LYS A 105 -2.33 -0.30 33.80
N LYS A 106 -3.30 -1.22 33.83
CA LYS A 106 -4.20 -1.55 32.73
C LYS A 106 -4.91 -0.24 32.32
N VAL A 107 -4.33 0.50 31.38
CA VAL A 107 -4.95 1.72 30.86
C VAL A 107 -6.20 1.26 30.12
N GLU A 108 -7.38 1.58 30.67
CA GLU A 108 -8.64 1.40 29.96
C GLU A 108 -8.57 2.20 28.66
N LYS A 109 -8.57 1.49 27.53
CA LYS A 109 -8.65 2.15 26.22
C LYS A 109 -9.98 2.88 26.15
N THR A 110 -9.94 4.18 25.91
CA THR A 110 -11.15 4.95 25.67
C THR A 110 -11.77 4.54 24.33
N SER A 111 -13.05 4.79 24.12
CA SER A 111 -13.70 4.58 22.81
C SER A 111 -12.98 5.30 21.66
N LYS A 112 -12.32 6.43 21.97
CA LYS A 112 -11.48 7.18 21.01
C LYS A 112 -10.23 6.39 20.63
N ASP A 113 -9.56 5.76 21.59
CA ASP A 113 -8.36 4.95 21.34
C ASP A 113 -8.69 3.70 20.51
N ILE A 114 -9.86 3.08 20.77
CA ILE A 114 -10.36 1.95 19.99
C ILE A 114 -10.62 2.39 18.53
N TYR A 115 -11.26 3.55 18.34
CA TYR A 115 -11.52 4.09 17.01
C TYR A 115 -10.22 4.42 16.26
N VAL A 116 -9.23 5.01 16.92
CA VAL A 116 -7.91 5.31 16.33
C VAL A 116 -7.18 4.03 15.92
N ASP A 117 -7.20 2.99 16.78
CA ASP A 117 -6.61 1.68 16.46
C ASP A 117 -7.28 1.02 15.26
N TRP A 118 -8.61 1.06 15.23
CA TRP A 118 -9.41 0.55 14.13
C TRP A 118 -9.10 1.31 12.82
N MET A 119 -9.00 2.64 12.88
CA MET A 119 -8.68 3.47 11.73
C MET A 119 -7.27 3.20 11.20
N SER A 120 -6.28 3.13 12.09
CA SER A 120 -4.89 2.80 11.75
C SER A 120 -4.79 1.42 11.08
N SER A 121 -5.58 0.45 11.55
CA SER A 121 -5.62 -0.91 10.98
C SER A 121 -6.20 -0.91 9.56
N ASN A 122 -7.31 -0.20 9.34
CA ASN A 122 -7.90 -0.05 8.01
C ASN A 122 -6.98 0.70 7.05
N TYR A 123 -6.28 1.73 7.53
CA TYR A 123 -5.30 2.45 6.73
C TYR A 123 -4.11 1.57 6.33
N LYS A 124 -3.60 0.73 7.24
CA LYS A 124 -2.57 -0.28 6.92
C LYS A 124 -3.05 -1.31 5.89
N ARG A 125 -4.31 -1.73 5.96
CA ARG A 125 -4.90 -2.64 4.97
C ARG A 125 -4.97 -1.97 3.59
N PHE A 126 -5.43 -0.72 3.56
CA PHE A 126 -5.52 0.06 2.33
C PHE A 126 -4.15 0.35 1.69
N THR A 127 -3.16 0.76 2.47
CA THR A 127 -1.80 1.02 1.95
C THR A 127 -1.15 -0.24 1.39
N LYS A 128 -1.35 -1.40 2.02
CA LYS A 128 -0.94 -2.69 1.44
C LYS A 128 -1.63 -2.95 0.11
N LEU A 129 -2.91 -2.66 0.00
CA LEU A 129 -3.65 -2.79 -1.26
C LEU A 129 -3.06 -1.90 -2.36
N LEU A 130 -2.77 -0.64 -2.06
CA LEU A 130 -2.13 0.27 -3.02
C LEU A 130 -0.79 -0.26 -3.51
N VAL A 131 0.02 -0.80 -2.60
CA VAL A 131 1.30 -1.41 -2.95
C VAL A 131 1.08 -2.64 -3.84
N ARG A 132 0.09 -3.49 -3.54
CA ARG A 132 -0.27 -4.63 -4.41
C ARG A 132 -0.79 -4.21 -5.78
N ALA A 133 -1.44 -3.06 -5.90
CA ALA A 133 -1.90 -2.54 -7.19
C ALA A 133 -0.73 -2.16 -8.11
N LEU A 134 0.43 -1.80 -7.56
CA LEU A 134 1.66 -1.54 -8.33
C LEU A 134 2.29 -2.80 -8.93
N GLU A 135 2.06 -3.97 -8.32
CA GLU A 135 2.64 -5.24 -8.77
C GLU A 135 1.90 -5.83 -9.99
N LYS A 136 0.80 -5.22 -10.41
CA LYS A 136 -0.05 -5.70 -11.52
C LYS A 136 0.47 -5.16 -12.84
N ALA A 137 0.33 -5.93 -13.92
CA ALA A 137 0.89 -5.60 -15.23
C ALA A 137 0.26 -4.36 -15.93
N ASP A 138 -0.90 -3.87 -15.48
CA ASP A 138 -1.56 -2.73 -16.14
C ASP A 138 -0.90 -1.39 -15.75
N TYR A 139 -0.27 -0.71 -16.71
CA TYR A 139 0.47 0.53 -16.45
C TYR A 139 -0.44 1.66 -15.94
N ASN A 140 -1.69 1.77 -16.43
CA ASN A 140 -2.62 2.82 -16.02
C ASN A 140 -2.95 2.69 -14.52
N MET A 141 -3.16 1.47 -14.07
CA MET A 141 -3.37 1.14 -12.67
C MET A 141 -2.12 1.39 -11.83
N GLN A 142 -0.93 0.98 -12.31
CA GLN A 142 0.33 1.25 -11.62
C GLN A 142 0.56 2.74 -11.41
N VAL A 143 0.44 3.56 -12.46
CA VAL A 143 0.64 5.02 -12.38
C VAL A 143 -0.41 5.65 -11.47
N SER A 144 -1.67 5.19 -11.53
CA SER A 144 -2.73 5.66 -10.64
C SER A 144 -2.44 5.30 -9.17
N ALA A 145 -1.97 4.08 -8.91
CA ALA A 145 -1.57 3.62 -7.59
C ALA A 145 -0.38 4.42 -7.05
N MET A 146 0.63 4.67 -7.88
CA MET A 146 1.81 5.46 -7.53
C MET A 146 1.40 6.88 -7.12
N ARG A 147 0.57 7.55 -7.92
CA ARG A 147 0.05 8.89 -7.60
C ARG A 147 -0.76 8.91 -6.31
N ALA A 148 -1.60 7.90 -6.11
CA ALA A 148 -2.37 7.71 -4.88
C ALA A 148 -1.46 7.56 -3.65
N VAL A 149 -0.41 6.74 -3.76
CA VAL A 149 0.58 6.53 -2.70
C VAL A 149 1.36 7.80 -2.42
N MET A 150 1.89 8.48 -3.44
CA MET A 150 2.62 9.74 -3.27
C MET A 150 1.75 10.83 -2.64
N GLY A 151 0.46 10.88 -3.01
CA GLY A 151 -0.50 11.77 -2.37
C GLY A 151 -0.69 11.46 -0.87
N LEU A 152 -0.76 10.19 -0.49
CA LEU A 152 -0.81 9.80 0.92
C LEU A 152 0.49 10.13 1.66
N VAL A 153 1.65 9.86 1.05
CA VAL A 153 2.96 10.20 1.64
C VAL A 153 3.05 11.70 1.93
N ALA A 154 2.65 12.55 0.98
CA ALA A 154 2.62 13.99 1.19
C ALA A 154 1.73 14.37 2.40
N ARG A 155 0.54 13.78 2.49
CA ARG A 155 -0.36 14.00 3.64
C ARG A 155 0.18 13.46 4.95
N GLU A 156 0.86 12.31 4.94
CA GLU A 156 1.50 11.77 6.12
C GLU A 156 2.60 12.70 6.64
N VAL A 157 3.39 13.30 5.75
CA VAL A 157 4.44 14.27 6.11
C VAL A 157 3.83 15.53 6.71
N GLU A 158 2.76 16.07 6.11
CA GLU A 158 2.05 17.24 6.64
C GLU A 158 1.49 17.02 8.05
N VAL A 159 0.89 15.84 8.29
CA VAL A 159 0.26 15.52 9.58
C VAL A 159 1.29 15.12 10.64
N ARG A 160 2.38 14.43 10.26
CA ARG A 160 3.45 13.98 11.16
C ARG A 160 4.49 15.09 11.37
N THR A 161 4.08 16.16 12.03
CA THR A 161 4.95 17.33 12.32
C THR A 161 6.19 17.02 13.17
N LYS A 162 6.14 15.97 14.01
CA LYS A 162 7.24 15.62 14.93
C LYS A 162 8.37 14.82 14.29
N GLU A 163 8.08 14.02 13.25
CA GLU A 163 9.06 13.13 12.60
C GLU A 163 8.78 12.98 11.09
N PRO A 164 8.81 14.06 10.30
CA PRO A 164 8.52 14.00 8.86
C PRO A 164 9.49 13.08 8.11
N MET A 165 10.74 13.00 8.57
CA MET A 165 11.79 12.14 7.98
C MET A 165 11.51 10.63 8.15
N SER A 166 10.69 10.25 9.15
CA SER A 166 10.34 8.84 9.41
C SER A 166 9.43 8.28 8.32
N THR A 167 8.52 9.12 7.80
CA THR A 167 7.59 8.78 6.72
C THR A 167 8.31 8.31 5.47
N PHE A 168 9.41 8.96 5.10
CA PHE A 168 10.21 8.60 3.92
C PHE A 168 11.13 7.39 4.15
N THR A 169 11.55 7.12 5.39
CA THR A 169 12.63 6.14 5.66
C THR A 169 12.16 4.77 6.14
N SER A 170 10.98 4.69 6.76
CA SER A 170 10.38 3.43 7.22
C SER A 170 8.92 3.27 6.84
N GLY A 171 8.33 4.29 6.20
CA GLY A 171 6.92 4.35 5.87
C GLY A 171 6.58 3.94 4.44
N LEU A 172 5.40 4.40 4.01
CA LEU A 172 4.76 4.02 2.75
C LEU A 172 5.63 4.33 1.51
N PHE A 173 6.42 5.40 1.56
CA PHE A 173 7.34 5.78 0.47
C PHE A 173 8.41 4.72 0.21
N LYS A 174 8.99 4.15 1.26
CA LYS A 174 9.98 3.07 1.12
C LYS A 174 9.36 1.82 0.51
N SER A 175 8.14 1.46 0.95
CA SER A 175 7.39 0.34 0.36
C SER A 175 7.08 0.57 -1.12
N LEU A 176 6.67 1.79 -1.50
CA LEU A 176 6.48 2.18 -2.90
C LEU A 176 7.74 1.91 -3.73
N LEU A 177 8.87 2.45 -3.30
CA LEU A 177 10.12 2.33 -4.06
C LEU A 177 10.58 0.87 -4.18
N PHE A 178 10.53 0.10 -3.08
CA PHE A 178 10.87 -1.32 -3.13
C PHE A 178 9.97 -2.09 -4.08
N THR A 179 8.66 -1.84 -4.06
CA THR A 179 7.75 -2.54 -4.97
C THR A 179 8.00 -2.15 -6.42
N ILE A 180 8.24 -0.85 -6.73
CA ILE A 180 8.55 -0.42 -8.09
C ILE A 180 9.88 -1.04 -8.57
N LEU A 181 10.91 -1.05 -7.74
CA LEU A 181 12.24 -1.52 -8.13
C LEU A 181 12.36 -3.05 -8.22
N LEU A 182 11.63 -3.79 -7.37
CA LEU A 182 11.75 -5.24 -7.26
C LEU A 182 10.64 -6.01 -7.99
N SER A 183 9.54 -5.36 -8.36
CA SER A 183 8.46 -6.04 -9.07
C SER A 183 8.86 -6.33 -10.52
N PRO A 184 8.75 -7.59 -10.99
CA PRO A 184 9.05 -7.93 -12.38
C PRO A 184 8.04 -7.34 -13.37
N ASN A 185 6.88 -6.89 -12.88
CA ASN A 185 5.81 -6.33 -13.70
C ASN A 185 5.88 -4.80 -13.82
N SER A 186 6.86 -4.15 -13.18
CA SER A 186 7.00 -2.69 -13.23
C SER A 186 7.24 -2.22 -14.66
N SER A 187 6.32 -1.39 -15.17
CA SER A 187 6.41 -0.86 -16.53
C SER A 187 7.49 0.23 -16.64
N PRO A 188 8.21 0.35 -17.77
CA PRO A 188 9.11 1.48 -18.03
C PRO A 188 8.41 2.84 -17.88
N GLU A 189 7.15 2.92 -18.30
CA GLU A 189 6.30 4.11 -18.19
C GLU A 189 6.03 4.50 -16.73
N LEU A 190 5.92 3.53 -15.82
CA LEU A 190 5.82 3.80 -14.38
C LEU A 190 7.11 4.45 -13.86
N PHE A 191 8.27 3.94 -14.24
CA PHE A 191 9.55 4.53 -13.85
C PHE A 191 9.70 5.95 -14.39
N GLN A 192 9.40 6.16 -15.66
CA GLN A 192 9.44 7.47 -16.28
C GLN A 192 8.50 8.45 -15.56
N ALA A 193 7.27 8.03 -15.30
CA ALA A 193 6.30 8.86 -14.56
C ALA A 193 6.80 9.20 -13.14
N MET A 194 7.43 8.26 -12.43
CA MET A 194 8.00 8.52 -11.10
C MET A 194 9.15 9.52 -11.16
N VAL A 195 10.03 9.39 -12.17
CA VAL A 195 11.17 10.27 -12.36
C VAL A 195 10.71 11.69 -12.68
N GLU A 196 9.93 11.84 -13.75
CA GLU A 196 9.52 13.14 -14.28
C GLU A 196 8.56 13.90 -13.35
N GLN A 197 7.62 13.20 -12.70
CA GLN A 197 6.59 13.87 -11.88
C GLN A 197 7.02 14.09 -10.44
N TYR A 198 7.99 13.30 -9.94
CA TYR A 198 8.33 13.32 -8.52
C TYR A 198 9.83 13.48 -8.24
N ILE A 199 10.68 12.59 -8.76
CA ILE A 199 12.11 12.61 -8.40
C ILE A 199 12.81 13.86 -8.91
N GLU A 200 12.55 14.28 -10.15
CA GLU A 200 13.19 15.47 -10.70
C GLU A 200 12.65 16.78 -10.11
N VAL A 201 11.36 16.78 -9.77
CA VAL A 201 10.60 17.94 -9.32
C VAL A 201 10.87 18.27 -7.84
N TYR A 202 10.95 17.25 -6.97
CA TYR A 202 11.02 17.45 -5.52
C TYR A 202 12.36 16.97 -4.94
N ALA A 203 13.11 17.90 -4.33
CA ALA A 203 14.47 17.63 -3.83
C ALA A 203 14.50 16.63 -2.65
N ASP A 204 13.49 16.66 -1.79
CA ASP A 204 13.30 15.71 -0.69
C ASP A 204 13.02 14.29 -1.21
N VAL A 205 12.10 14.15 -2.17
CA VAL A 205 11.81 12.88 -2.83
C VAL A 205 13.07 12.33 -3.49
N LYS A 206 13.83 13.16 -4.20
CA LYS A 206 15.11 12.80 -4.82
C LYS A 206 16.10 12.26 -3.80
N TYR A 207 16.35 13.02 -2.73
CA TYR A 207 17.26 12.63 -1.66
C TYR A 207 16.86 11.30 -1.02
N PHE A 208 15.59 11.14 -0.65
CA PHE A 208 15.12 9.92 -0.02
C PHE A 208 15.09 8.72 -0.97
N THR A 209 14.88 8.94 -2.26
CA THR A 209 15.00 7.89 -3.28
C THR A 209 16.42 7.36 -3.32
N TYR A 210 17.44 8.22 -3.41
CA TYR A 210 18.83 7.79 -3.39
C TYR A 210 19.22 7.11 -2.08
N ARG A 211 18.68 7.57 -0.95
CA ARG A 211 18.89 6.90 0.34
C ARG A 211 18.30 5.49 0.34
N VAL A 212 17.07 5.30 -0.13
CA VAL A 212 16.44 3.96 -0.22
C VAL A 212 17.21 3.06 -1.18
N LEU A 213 17.63 3.59 -2.34
CA LEU A 213 18.47 2.85 -3.29
C LEU A 213 19.80 2.41 -2.69
N SER A 214 20.47 3.28 -1.94
CA SER A 214 21.74 2.94 -1.28
C SER A 214 21.57 1.79 -0.28
N LEU A 215 20.44 1.76 0.44
CA LEU A 215 20.12 0.67 1.36
C LEU A 215 19.84 -0.65 0.62
N LEU A 216 19.14 -0.59 -0.52
CA LEU A 216 18.85 -1.77 -1.34
C LEU A 216 20.14 -2.37 -1.92
N ILE A 217 21.00 -1.51 -2.48
CA ILE A 217 22.29 -1.90 -3.04
C ILE A 217 23.19 -2.48 -1.95
N ALA A 218 23.25 -1.85 -0.77
CA ALA A 218 24.04 -2.36 0.35
C ALA A 218 23.54 -3.72 0.85
N ALA A 219 22.23 -3.97 0.83
CA ALA A 219 21.65 -5.26 1.20
C ALA A 219 21.97 -6.37 0.18
N GLU A 220 22.08 -6.02 -1.11
CA GLU A 220 22.42 -6.99 -2.16
C GLU A 220 23.94 -7.26 -2.24
N LEU A 221 24.78 -6.24 -2.02
CA LEU A 221 26.24 -6.36 -2.08
C LEU A 221 26.89 -6.95 -0.82
N LEU A 222 26.17 -6.99 0.30
CA LEU A 222 26.60 -7.69 1.51
C LEU A 222 25.81 -9.00 1.61
N PRO A 223 26.30 -10.10 1.00
CA PRO A 223 25.78 -11.41 1.37
C PRO A 223 25.93 -11.55 2.89
N ASP A 224 24.90 -12.10 3.54
CA ASP A 224 24.99 -12.54 4.93
C ASP A 224 26.31 -13.31 5.09
N PRO A 225 27.08 -13.10 6.18
CA PRO A 225 28.19 -13.98 6.48
C PRO A 225 27.61 -15.38 6.71
N GLU A 226 27.57 -16.20 5.66
CA GLU A 226 27.29 -17.63 5.77
C GLU A 226 28.30 -18.22 6.76
N GLY A 227 27.78 -18.92 7.78
CA GLY A 227 28.48 -20.00 8.45
C GLY A 227 29.73 -19.60 9.23
N GLY A 228 29.54 -19.04 10.43
CA GLY A 228 30.60 -18.82 11.41
C GLY A 228 30.21 -19.25 12.81
N GLU A 229 29.56 -20.42 12.98
CA GLU A 229 29.76 -21.20 14.20
C GLU A 229 31.26 -21.51 14.25
N ASP A 230 32.05 -20.66 14.91
CA ASP A 230 33.38 -20.94 15.50
C ASP A 230 34.14 -19.67 15.94
N ALA A 231 33.58 -18.46 15.86
CA ALA A 231 34.25 -17.26 16.38
C ALA A 231 33.96 -16.92 17.86
N ALA A 232 33.20 -17.75 18.58
CA ALA A 232 32.95 -17.59 20.02
C ALA A 232 33.90 -18.42 20.91
N GLY A 233 34.69 -19.35 20.33
CA GLY A 233 35.59 -20.24 21.08
C GLY A 233 37.00 -19.69 21.34
N ALA A 234 37.47 -18.71 20.58
CA ALA A 234 38.87 -18.26 20.67
C ALA A 234 39.12 -17.10 21.65
N ALA A 235 38.08 -16.39 22.11
CA ALA A 235 38.24 -15.26 23.04
C ALA A 235 38.27 -15.66 24.52
N ALA A 236 37.87 -16.90 24.87
CA ALA A 236 37.76 -17.33 26.28
C ALA A 236 39.05 -17.91 26.87
N ASN A 237 40.07 -18.25 26.06
CA ASN A 237 41.28 -18.92 26.55
C ASN A 237 42.50 -17.99 26.77
N ALA A 238 42.35 -16.68 26.62
CA ALA A 238 43.42 -15.70 26.87
C ALA A 238 43.32 -14.99 28.25
N ALA A 239 42.24 -15.19 29.01
CA ALA A 239 42.00 -14.48 30.28
C ALA A 239 42.22 -15.35 31.55
N GLY A 240 42.61 -16.61 31.41
CA GLY A 240 42.75 -17.56 32.54
C GLY A 240 44.20 -17.83 32.94
N GLY A 241 45.01 -16.80 33.25
CA GLY A 241 46.45 -17.01 33.38
C GLY A 241 47.21 -16.04 34.28
N LYS A 242 46.68 -15.62 35.45
CA LYS A 242 47.53 -15.04 36.52
C LYS A 242 46.83 -14.95 37.89
N LYS A 243 46.96 -16.01 38.70
CA LYS A 243 47.07 -15.90 40.17
C LYS A 243 47.52 -17.23 40.79
N ARG A 244 48.83 -17.41 40.94
CA ARG A 244 49.43 -18.21 42.01
C ARG A 244 50.68 -17.49 42.51
N ARG A 245 50.65 -17.12 43.79
CA ARG A 245 51.58 -17.58 44.86
C ARG A 245 51.63 -16.54 45.98
N GLY A 246 50.97 -16.88 47.08
CA GLY A 246 51.69 -16.92 48.36
C GLY A 246 52.51 -18.19 48.44
#